data_AF-A0A690LPQ4-F1
#
_entry.id   AF-A0A690LPQ4-F1
#
_cell.length_a   1.000
_cell.length_b   1.000
_cell.length_c   1.000
_cell.angle_alpha   90.00
_cell.angle_beta   90.00
_cell.angle_gamma   90.00
#
_symmetry.space_group_name_H-M   'P 1'
#
loop_
_entity.id
_entity.type
_entity.pdbx_description
1 polymer ?
#
loop_
_entity_poly.entity_id
_entity_poly.type
_entity_poly.pdbx_seq_one_letter_code
_entity_poly.pdbx_strand_id
1 'polypeptide(L)'
;HKQLSLLRQYQENVVIFCADGALNMLENEGIVADYVLNLDKKDLAVKFFNCSEILDYSKTIVVLVANTHPNVVKHVANKLSCCVVLRDECLYRQFYLDDFGYIETGTHVSHFSYTLALALGFKNIVMIGQDLAFDEKGNSHSKDFVFGEKFDHALNLLTLKVQAYEGKGEVLTHIAWNDYRI
;
A
#
# COMPACT_ATOMS: atom_id res chain seq x y z
N HIS A 1 1.12 -12.57 11.64
CA HIS A 1 2.08 -11.58 11.15
C HIS A 1 3.49 -12.07 11.40
N LYS A 2 4.13 -12.74 10.43
CA LYS A 2 5.42 -13.41 10.65
C LYS A 2 6.61 -12.44 10.60
N GLN A 3 6.46 -11.29 9.95
CA GLN A 3 7.57 -10.37 9.63
C GLN A 3 7.54 -9.04 10.40
N LEU A 4 6.43 -8.65 11.04
CA LEU A 4 6.30 -7.33 11.67
C LEU A 4 7.27 -7.13 12.84
N SER A 5 7.46 -8.13 13.70
CA SER A 5 8.43 -8.04 14.80
C SER A 5 9.87 -7.85 14.29
N LEU A 6 10.21 -8.48 13.16
CA LEU A 6 11.52 -8.31 12.52
C LEU A 6 11.63 -6.92 11.89
N LEU A 7 10.61 -6.46 11.18
CA LEU A 7 10.58 -5.11 10.60
C LEU A 7 10.76 -4.05 11.69
N ARG A 8 10.06 -4.18 12.82
CA ARG A 8 10.20 -3.28 13.97
C ARG A 8 11.63 -3.23 14.50
N GLN A 9 12.30 -4.39 14.59
CA GLN A 9 13.69 -4.46 15.05
C GLN A 9 14.65 -3.69 14.13
N TYR A 10 14.39 -3.68 12.83
CA TYR A 10 15.27 -3.10 11.81
C TYR A 10 14.75 -1.80 11.19
N GLN A 11 13.69 -1.19 11.74
CA GLN A 11 13.04 0.00 11.17
C GLN A 11 14.04 1.14 10.94
N GLU A 12 14.99 1.36 11.85
CA GLU A 12 16.01 2.42 11.75
C GLU A 12 17.08 2.13 10.68
N ASN A 13 17.08 0.93 10.08
CA ASN A 13 18.05 0.49 9.06
C ASN A 13 17.44 0.39 7.66
N VAL A 14 16.14 0.60 7.52
CA VAL A 14 15.41 0.47 6.25
C VAL A 14 14.54 1.70 6.03
N VAL A 15 14.10 1.88 4.79
CA VAL A 15 13.04 2.85 4.47
C VAL A 15 11.76 2.09 4.22
N ILE A 16 10.69 2.46 4.91
CA ILE A 16 9.43 1.75 4.93
C ILE A 16 8.43 2.47 4.02
N PHE A 17 8.10 1.81 2.92
CA PHE A 17 6.99 2.18 2.04
C PHE A 17 5.76 1.38 2.45
N CYS A 18 4.70 2.08 2.84
CA CYS A 18 3.47 1.49 3.35
C CYS A 18 2.32 1.80 2.40
N ALA A 19 1.56 0.77 2.02
CA ALA A 19 0.22 0.99 1.48
C ALA A 19 -0.69 1.55 2.58
N ASP A 20 -1.48 2.57 2.27
CA ASP A 20 -2.43 3.18 3.20
C ASP A 20 -3.29 2.16 3.97
N GLY A 21 -3.84 1.14 3.31
CA GLY A 21 -4.64 0.08 3.93
C GLY A 21 -3.88 -0.76 4.97
N ALA A 22 -2.55 -0.75 4.95
CA ALA A 22 -1.68 -1.44 5.90
C ALA A 22 -1.18 -0.52 7.03
N LEU A 23 -1.46 0.79 6.99
CA LEU A 23 -0.93 1.76 7.93
C LEU A 23 -1.25 1.38 9.37
N ASN A 24 -2.54 1.20 9.70
CA ASN A 24 -3.01 0.83 11.04
C ASN A 24 -2.32 -0.45 11.60
N MET A 25 -2.02 -1.42 10.74
CA MET A 25 -1.31 -2.64 11.14
C MET A 25 0.13 -2.35 11.56
N LEU A 26 0.83 -1.44 10.87
CA LEU A 26 2.18 -1.01 11.29
C LEU A 26 2.13 -0.22 12.60
N GLU A 27 1.13 0.67 12.74
CA GLU A 27 0.97 1.49 13.94
C GLU A 27 0.75 0.63 15.20
N ASN A 28 -0.08 -0.41 15.10
CA ASN A 28 -0.34 -1.35 16.19
C ASN A 28 0.93 -2.07 16.68
N GLU A 29 1.93 -2.24 15.81
CA GLU A 29 3.21 -2.85 16.14
C GLU A 29 4.28 -1.82 16.55
N GLY A 30 3.94 -0.53 16.57
CA GLY A 30 4.85 0.57 16.87
C GLY A 30 5.90 0.81 15.77
N ILE A 31 5.52 0.58 14.52
CA ILE A 31 6.33 0.81 13.32
C ILE A 31 5.83 2.08 12.64
N VAL A 32 6.72 3.01 12.34
CA VAL A 32 6.40 4.25 11.62
C VAL A 32 6.89 4.12 10.18
N ALA A 33 5.99 4.33 9.22
CA ALA A 33 6.35 4.33 7.81
C ALA A 33 7.00 5.65 7.39
N ASP A 34 8.04 5.60 6.56
CA ASP A 34 8.65 6.78 5.97
C ASP A 34 7.79 7.35 4.84
N TYR A 35 7.22 6.45 4.02
CA TYR A 35 6.29 6.81 2.95
C TYR A 35 4.99 6.06 3.11
N VAL A 36 3.86 6.77 3.06
CA VAL A 36 2.52 6.16 2.98
C VAL A 36 1.92 6.51 1.62
N LEU A 37 1.49 5.51 0.87
CA LEU A 37 1.05 5.69 -0.51
C LEU A 37 -0.45 5.45 -0.65
N ASN A 38 -1.11 6.25 -1.47
CA ASN A 38 -2.50 6.08 -1.84
C ASN A 38 -2.72 6.40 -3.32
N LEU A 39 -3.56 5.60 -3.98
CA LEU A 39 -4.03 5.89 -5.33
C LEU A 39 -5.55 5.79 -5.53
N ASP A 40 -6.30 5.68 -4.44
CA ASP A 40 -7.74 5.52 -4.50
C ASP A 40 -8.47 6.80 -4.91
N LYS A 41 -9.25 6.67 -5.98
CA LYS A 41 -10.20 7.70 -6.43
C LYS A 41 -11.48 7.77 -5.58
N LYS A 42 -11.64 6.90 -4.58
CA LYS A 42 -12.79 6.88 -3.66
C LYS A 42 -12.38 7.46 -2.31
N ASP A 43 -13.33 8.05 -1.61
CA ASP A 43 -13.13 8.63 -0.28
C ASP A 43 -12.99 7.61 0.85
N LEU A 44 -13.27 6.33 0.59
CA LEU A 44 -13.13 5.25 1.56
C LEU A 44 -11.73 5.23 2.21
N ALA A 45 -10.68 5.55 1.45
CA ALA A 45 -9.31 5.58 1.94
C ALA A 45 -9.08 6.61 3.06
N VAL A 46 -9.96 7.60 3.27
CA VAL A 46 -9.92 8.50 4.44
C VAL A 46 -9.84 7.70 5.74
N LYS A 47 -10.52 6.55 5.82
CA LYS A 47 -10.54 5.70 7.01
C LYS A 47 -9.19 5.05 7.32
N PHE A 48 -8.28 4.95 6.36
CA PHE A 48 -6.94 4.43 6.57
C PHE A 48 -6.02 5.45 7.26
N PHE A 49 -6.29 6.74 7.10
CA PHE A 49 -5.48 7.84 7.67
C PHE A 49 -5.98 8.28 9.06
N ASN A 50 -6.16 7.32 9.95
CA ASN A 50 -6.49 7.57 11.37
C ASN A 50 -5.26 7.33 12.24
N CYS A 51 -4.22 8.14 12.00
CA CYS A 51 -2.92 7.96 12.64
C CYS A 51 -3.00 8.08 14.16
N SER A 52 -2.30 7.16 14.83
CA SER A 52 -2.06 7.18 16.27
C SER A 52 -1.43 8.50 16.72
N GLU A 53 -1.97 9.10 17.78
CA GLU A 53 -1.39 10.29 18.41
C GLU A 53 -0.10 10.00 19.20
N ILE A 54 0.23 8.71 19.39
CA ILE A 54 1.39 8.26 20.18
C ILE A 54 2.67 8.20 19.34
N LEU A 55 2.53 7.93 18.04
CA LEU A 55 3.67 7.76 17.13
C LEU A 55 4.07 9.09 16.49
N ASP A 56 5.37 9.26 16.25
CA ASP A 56 5.92 10.47 15.62
C ASP A 56 5.99 10.30 14.10
N TYR A 57 5.10 10.99 13.38
CA TYR A 57 5.04 11.02 11.92
C TYR A 57 5.73 12.26 11.31
N SER A 58 6.54 12.99 12.07
CA SER A 58 7.17 14.24 11.60
C SER A 58 8.01 14.08 10.33
N LYS A 59 8.54 12.87 10.10
CA LYS A 59 9.33 12.51 8.90
C LYS A 59 8.53 11.75 7.84
N THR A 60 7.30 11.32 8.16
CA THR A 60 6.47 10.56 7.23
C THR A 60 5.95 11.48 6.13
N ILE A 61 6.08 11.01 4.88
CA ILE A 61 5.52 11.70 3.71
C ILE A 61 4.42 10.82 3.12
N VAL A 62 3.21 11.35 3.05
CA VAL A 62 2.13 10.72 2.30
C VAL A 62 2.24 11.08 0.83
N VAL A 63 2.39 10.09 -0.04
CA VAL A 63 2.53 10.26 -1.48
C VAL A 63 1.22 9.88 -2.15
N LEU A 64 0.54 10.89 -2.69
CA LEU A 64 -0.76 10.76 -3.34
C LEU A 64 -0.58 10.86 -4.85
N VAL A 65 -1.37 10.11 -5.62
CA VAL A 65 -1.44 10.32 -7.07
C VAL A 65 -2.40 11.47 -7.38
N ALA A 66 -2.21 12.12 -8.53
CA ALA A 66 -3.03 13.27 -8.94
C ALA A 66 -4.55 13.00 -9.01
N ASN A 67 -4.98 11.74 -9.14
CA ASN A 67 -6.39 11.35 -9.14
C ASN A 67 -6.91 10.78 -7.80
N THR A 68 -6.13 10.88 -6.72
CA THR A 68 -6.61 10.56 -5.36
C THR A 68 -7.83 11.43 -5.02
N HIS A 69 -8.80 10.85 -4.31
CA HIS A 69 -10.03 11.56 -3.96
C HIS A 69 -9.74 12.83 -3.12
N PRO A 70 -10.34 14.00 -3.43
CA PRO A 70 -10.04 15.25 -2.72
C PRO A 70 -10.27 15.22 -1.21
N ASN A 71 -11.22 14.43 -0.71
CA ASN A 71 -11.42 14.26 0.74
C ASN A 71 -10.23 13.57 1.41
N VAL A 72 -9.57 12.64 0.74
CA VAL A 72 -8.34 12.00 1.24
C VAL A 72 -7.22 13.04 1.31
N VAL A 73 -7.04 13.82 0.24
CA VAL A 73 -6.04 14.91 0.19
C VAL A 73 -6.25 15.90 1.34
N LYS A 74 -7.48 16.40 1.53
CA LYS A 74 -7.82 17.35 2.61
C LYS A 74 -7.57 16.76 4.00
N HIS A 75 -7.96 15.50 4.20
CA HIS A 75 -7.81 14.82 5.49
C HIS A 75 -6.34 14.61 5.84
N VAL A 76 -5.54 14.18 4.87
CA VAL A 76 -4.10 13.96 5.02
C VAL A 76 -3.35 15.28 5.22
N ALA A 77 -3.57 16.29 4.37
CA ALA A 77 -2.83 17.55 4.41
C ALA A 77 -3.00 18.33 5.73
N ASN A 78 -4.08 18.06 6.47
CA ASN A 78 -4.32 18.65 7.80
C ASN A 78 -3.57 17.93 8.94
N LYS A 79 -3.01 16.74 8.69
CA LYS A 79 -2.44 15.85 9.71
C LYS A 79 -0.98 15.47 9.45
N LEU A 80 -0.60 15.32 8.19
CA LEU A 80 0.68 14.77 7.76
C LEU A 80 1.25 15.58 6.60
N SER A 81 2.58 15.58 6.49
CA SER A 81 3.26 16.06 5.29
C SER A 81 2.83 15.19 4.10
N CYS A 82 2.43 15.81 3.00
CA CYS A 82 2.04 15.09 1.80
C CYS A 82 2.52 15.76 0.53
N CYS A 83 2.71 14.97 -0.52
CA CYS A 83 2.95 15.44 -1.88
C CYS A 83 2.02 14.72 -2.86
N VAL A 84 1.89 15.31 -4.05
CA VAL A 84 1.12 14.74 -5.16
C VAL A 84 2.08 14.43 -6.30
N VAL A 85 2.03 13.20 -6.82
CA VAL A 85 2.80 12.78 -7.97
C VAL A 85 1.94 12.73 -9.23
N LEU A 86 2.56 13.03 -10.36
CA LEU A 86 1.96 12.87 -11.67
C LEU A 86 2.16 11.45 -12.15
N ARG A 87 1.10 10.84 -12.70
CA ARG A 87 1.20 9.51 -13.29
C ARG A 87 1.88 9.61 -14.64
N ASP A 88 2.66 8.59 -14.99
CA ASP A 88 3.24 8.44 -16.32
C ASP A 88 2.16 8.05 -17.35
N GLU A 89 1.30 9.01 -17.68
CA GLU A 89 0.25 8.87 -18.68
C GLU A 89 0.25 10.08 -19.61
N CYS A 90 -0.16 9.87 -20.87
CA CYS A 90 -0.23 10.93 -21.89
C CYS A 90 -1.02 12.15 -21.40
N LEU A 91 -2.07 11.95 -20.61
CA LEU A 91 -2.88 13.04 -20.05
C LEU A 91 -2.04 13.98 -19.17
N TYR A 92 -1.21 13.46 -18.28
CA TYR A 92 -0.42 14.30 -17.37
C TYR A 92 0.80 14.92 -18.05
N ARG A 93 1.37 14.22 -19.04
CA ARG A 93 2.49 14.74 -19.84
C ARG A 93 2.12 15.96 -20.68
N GLN A 94 0.84 16.11 -21.06
CA GLN A 94 0.35 17.30 -21.80
C GLN A 94 0.45 18.61 -21.01
N PHE A 95 0.63 18.57 -19.69
CA PHE A 95 0.80 19.76 -18.86
C PHE A 95 2.26 20.25 -18.80
N TYR A 96 3.22 19.53 -19.39
CA TYR A 96 4.65 19.91 -19.43
C TYR A 96 5.22 20.24 -18.04
N LEU A 97 4.89 19.42 -17.05
CA LEU A 97 5.33 19.54 -15.66
C LEU A 97 6.60 18.70 -15.42
N ASP A 98 7.53 18.74 -16.37
CA ASP A 98 8.69 17.85 -16.44
C ASP A 98 9.61 17.99 -15.22
N ASP A 99 9.66 19.17 -14.59
CA ASP A 99 10.44 19.44 -13.38
C ASP A 99 10.00 18.60 -12.16
N PHE A 100 8.75 18.14 -12.13
CA PHE A 100 8.21 17.29 -11.06
C PHE A 100 8.38 15.79 -11.34
N GLY A 101 8.65 15.43 -12.59
CA GLY A 101 8.72 14.05 -13.04
C GLY A 101 7.35 13.34 -13.12
N TYR A 102 7.39 12.12 -13.66
CA TYR A 102 6.22 11.25 -13.85
C TYR A 102 6.55 9.86 -13.32
N ILE A 103 5.64 9.26 -12.55
CA ILE A 103 5.82 7.93 -11.96
C ILE A 103 4.82 6.95 -12.55
N GLU A 104 5.28 5.76 -12.93
CA GLU A 104 4.41 4.64 -13.31
C GLU A 104 3.73 4.10 -12.05
N THR A 105 2.51 4.54 -11.75
CA THR A 105 1.85 4.18 -10.48
C THR A 105 1.10 2.85 -10.55
N GLY A 106 0.95 2.25 -11.74
CA GLY A 106 0.09 1.08 -11.94
C GLY A 106 -1.36 1.29 -11.49
N THR A 107 -2.03 0.19 -11.15
CA THR A 107 -3.44 0.13 -10.69
C THR A 107 -3.57 -0.12 -9.18
N HIS A 108 -2.48 -0.47 -8.48
CA HIS A 108 -2.47 -0.88 -7.08
C HIS A 108 -1.34 -0.24 -6.29
N VAL A 109 -1.58 0.01 -5.00
CA VAL A 109 -0.63 0.74 -4.14
C VAL A 109 0.71 0.02 -3.99
N SER A 110 0.74 -1.32 -4.06
CA SER A 110 1.98 -2.11 -4.02
C SER A 110 2.89 -1.82 -5.23
N HIS A 111 2.31 -1.73 -6.44
CA HIS A 111 3.04 -1.39 -7.65
C HIS A 111 3.58 0.05 -7.56
N PHE A 112 2.73 0.99 -7.16
CA PHE A 112 3.14 2.38 -6.94
C PHE A 112 4.29 2.49 -5.92
N SER A 113 4.23 1.73 -4.83
CA SER A 113 5.28 1.72 -3.81
C SER A 113 6.61 1.23 -4.38
N TYR A 114 6.56 0.17 -5.18
CA TYR A 114 7.73 -0.40 -5.84
C TYR A 114 8.35 0.59 -6.85
N THR A 115 7.55 1.17 -7.74
CA THR A 115 8.06 2.09 -8.76
C THR A 115 8.53 3.42 -8.17
N LEU A 116 7.90 3.91 -7.09
CA LEU A 116 8.41 5.05 -6.35
C LEU A 116 9.77 4.75 -5.70
N ALA A 117 9.93 3.58 -5.07
CA ALA A 117 11.21 3.17 -4.49
C ALA A 117 12.32 3.08 -5.57
N LEU A 118 12.00 2.54 -6.75
CA LEU A 118 12.94 2.55 -7.87
C LEU A 118 13.31 3.98 -8.32
N ALA A 119 12.32 4.87 -8.46
CA ALA A 119 12.54 6.26 -8.86
C ALA A 119 13.39 7.04 -7.85
N LEU A 120 13.26 6.73 -6.56
CA LEU A 120 14.09 7.28 -5.48
C LEU A 120 15.50 6.63 -5.40
N GLY A 121 15.81 5.67 -6.26
CA GLY A 121 17.13 5.06 -6.39
C GLY A 121 17.40 3.89 -5.44
N PHE A 122 16.37 3.34 -4.80
CA PHE A 122 16.53 2.14 -3.97
C PHE A 122 16.86 0.93 -4.84
N LYS A 123 17.92 0.21 -4.46
CA LYS A 123 18.41 -0.98 -5.19
C LYS A 123 18.01 -2.30 -4.53
N ASN A 124 17.90 -2.29 -3.20
CA ASN A 124 17.52 -3.46 -2.41
C ASN A 124 16.10 -3.22 -1.91
N ILE A 125 15.12 -3.84 -2.56
CA ILE A 125 13.70 -3.70 -2.24
C ILE A 125 13.18 -5.06 -1.79
N VAL A 126 12.60 -5.08 -0.59
CA VAL A 126 11.98 -6.28 -0.01
C VAL A 126 10.48 -6.03 0.10
N MET A 127 9.68 -6.87 -0.55
CA MET A 127 8.22 -6.79 -0.47
C MET A 127 7.71 -7.74 0.61
N ILE A 128 6.83 -7.26 1.48
CA ILE A 128 6.17 -8.03 2.53
C ILE A 128 4.67 -7.76 2.52
N GLY A 129 3.85 -8.73 2.94
CA GLY A 129 2.39 -8.57 3.01
C GLY A 129 1.67 -8.69 1.66
N GLN A 130 2.34 -9.21 0.64
CA GLN A 130 1.76 -9.46 -0.69
C GLN A 130 1.42 -10.95 -0.85
N ASP A 131 0.41 -11.41 -0.11
CA ASP A 131 0.07 -12.84 -0.04
C ASP A 131 -0.66 -13.32 -1.31
N LEU A 132 -1.54 -12.47 -1.87
CA LEU A 132 -2.32 -12.76 -3.10
C LEU A 132 -3.09 -14.09 -3.04
N ALA A 133 -3.46 -14.50 -1.83
CA ALA A 133 -4.14 -15.74 -1.50
C ALA A 133 -4.95 -15.56 -0.20
N PHE A 134 -5.99 -16.36 -0.04
CA PHE A 134 -6.75 -16.41 1.19
C PHE A 134 -5.98 -17.19 2.27
N ASP A 135 -6.19 -16.83 3.54
CA ASP A 135 -5.70 -17.62 4.67
C ASP A 135 -6.48 -18.95 4.84
N GLU A 136 -6.05 -19.80 5.77
CA GLU A 136 -6.70 -21.09 6.06
C GLU A 136 -8.17 -20.97 6.51
N LYS A 137 -8.58 -19.79 7.00
CA LYS A 137 -9.95 -19.48 7.41
C LYS A 137 -10.76 -18.82 6.28
N GLY A 138 -10.16 -18.66 5.11
CA GLY A 138 -10.73 -18.01 3.95
C GLY A 138 -10.74 -16.48 4.06
N ASN A 139 -9.92 -15.86 4.90
CA ASN A 139 -9.81 -14.41 4.98
C ASN A 139 -8.93 -13.88 3.85
N SER A 140 -9.32 -12.72 3.30
CA SER A 140 -8.59 -11.99 2.26
C SER A 140 -7.61 -10.95 2.81
N HIS A 141 -7.86 -10.47 4.03
CA HIS A 141 -7.14 -9.36 4.65
C HIS A 141 -6.81 -9.71 6.11
N SER A 142 -5.86 -8.99 6.69
CA SER A 142 -5.51 -9.10 8.11
C SER A 142 -6.66 -8.70 9.04
N LYS A 143 -6.62 -9.19 10.28
CA LYS A 143 -7.60 -8.88 11.33
C LYS A 143 -7.83 -7.40 11.57
N ASP A 144 -6.77 -6.60 11.47
CA ASP A 144 -6.82 -5.16 11.75
C ASP A 144 -7.18 -4.31 10.53
N PHE A 145 -7.60 -4.95 9.43
CA PHE A 145 -8.03 -4.23 8.23
C PHE A 145 -9.36 -3.51 8.47
N VAL A 146 -9.39 -2.20 8.18
CA VAL A 146 -10.48 -1.30 8.56
C VAL A 146 -11.84 -1.68 7.95
N PHE A 147 -11.85 -2.40 6.83
CA PHE A 147 -13.08 -2.87 6.18
C PHE A 147 -13.38 -4.35 6.42
N GLY A 148 -12.61 -5.01 7.29
CA GLY A 148 -12.80 -6.40 7.72
C GLY A 148 -12.06 -7.43 6.88
N GLU A 149 -11.74 -8.56 7.50
CA GLU A 149 -10.90 -9.66 6.97
C GLU A 149 -11.40 -10.26 5.63
N LYS A 150 -12.70 -10.12 5.33
CA LYS A 150 -13.37 -10.73 4.16
C LYS A 150 -13.79 -9.72 3.09
N PHE A 151 -13.15 -8.57 3.03
CA PHE A 151 -13.51 -7.49 2.10
C PHE A 151 -13.66 -7.96 0.65
N ASP A 152 -12.74 -8.78 0.15
CA ASP A 152 -12.75 -9.24 -1.25
C ASP A 152 -13.82 -10.30 -1.54
N HIS A 153 -14.43 -10.93 -0.52
CA HIS A 153 -15.57 -11.84 -0.75
C HIS A 153 -16.77 -11.10 -1.36
N ALA A 154 -16.87 -9.78 -1.16
CA ALA A 154 -17.90 -8.96 -1.77
C ALA A 154 -17.79 -8.91 -3.31
N LEU A 155 -16.65 -9.28 -3.89
CA LEU A 155 -16.43 -9.28 -5.34
C LEU A 155 -17.04 -10.51 -6.04
N ASN A 156 -17.46 -11.54 -5.30
CA ASN A 156 -18.06 -12.78 -5.83
C ASN A 156 -17.25 -13.41 -6.98
N LEU A 157 -15.92 -13.32 -6.92
CA LEU A 157 -15.04 -13.88 -7.94
C LEU A 157 -14.88 -15.39 -7.75
N LEU A 158 -14.68 -16.10 -8.87
CA LEU A 158 -14.34 -17.52 -8.83
C LEU A 158 -12.98 -17.71 -8.15
N THR A 159 -12.95 -18.57 -7.13
CA THR A 159 -11.72 -18.95 -6.45
C THR A 159 -11.02 -20.10 -7.16
N LEU A 160 -9.69 -20.08 -7.13
CA LEU A 160 -8.80 -21.07 -7.73
C LEU A 160 -7.93 -21.66 -6.63
N LYS A 161 -7.67 -22.96 -6.70
CA LYS A 161 -6.71 -23.62 -5.81
C LYS A 161 -5.36 -23.70 -6.52
N VAL A 162 -4.31 -23.19 -5.88
CA VAL A 162 -2.95 -23.14 -6.45
C VAL A 162 -1.93 -23.57 -5.41
N GLN A 163 -0.73 -23.93 -5.85
CA GLN A 163 0.37 -24.28 -4.95
C GLN A 163 0.77 -23.06 -4.09
N ALA A 164 0.97 -23.29 -2.80
CA ALA A 164 1.37 -22.24 -1.86
C ALA A 164 2.80 -21.76 -2.09
N TYR A 165 3.12 -20.57 -1.55
CA TYR A 165 4.51 -20.07 -1.48
C TYR A 165 5.43 -21.09 -0.79
N GLU A 166 6.69 -21.18 -1.23
CA GLU A 166 7.66 -22.26 -0.92
C GLU A 166 7.28 -23.67 -1.41
N GLY A 167 6.20 -23.81 -2.17
CA GLY A 167 5.79 -25.09 -2.74
C GLY A 167 5.15 -26.06 -1.75
N LYS A 168 4.83 -25.61 -0.53
CA LYS A 168 4.32 -26.46 0.56
C LYS A 168 2.82 -26.30 0.73
N GLY A 169 2.06 -27.25 0.17
CA GLY A 169 0.60 -27.27 0.26
C GLY A 169 -0.08 -26.43 -0.82
N GLU A 170 -1.37 -26.15 -0.61
CA GLU A 170 -2.22 -25.44 -1.55
C GLU A 170 -2.98 -24.33 -0.85
N VAL A 171 -3.22 -23.23 -1.57
CA VAL A 171 -3.96 -22.05 -1.10
C VAL A 171 -5.06 -21.69 -2.09
N LEU A 172 -6.09 -21.00 -1.62
CA LEU A 172 -7.11 -20.40 -2.49
C LEU A 172 -6.66 -19.00 -2.93
N THR A 173 -6.94 -18.64 -4.17
CA THR A 173 -6.70 -17.31 -4.76
C THR A 173 -7.83 -16.97 -5.72
N HIS A 174 -7.80 -15.81 -6.39
CA HIS A 174 -8.71 -15.47 -7.49
C HIS A 174 -7.96 -14.74 -8.60
N ILE A 175 -8.51 -14.77 -9.83
CA ILE A 175 -7.81 -14.27 -11.02
C ILE A 175 -7.38 -12.80 -10.93
N ALA A 176 -8.18 -11.94 -10.29
CA ALA A 176 -7.85 -10.51 -10.19
C ALA A 176 -6.58 -10.23 -9.36
N TRP A 177 -6.19 -11.08 -8.40
CA TRP A 177 -4.93 -10.90 -7.67
C TRP A 177 -3.70 -11.18 -8.52
N ASN A 178 -3.85 -11.77 -9.71
CA ASN A 178 -2.74 -11.90 -10.65
C ASN A 178 -2.26 -10.54 -11.19
N ASP A 179 -3.14 -9.53 -11.24
CA ASP A 179 -2.79 -8.15 -11.63
C ASP A 179 -1.87 -7.45 -10.61
N TYR A 180 -1.84 -7.96 -9.38
CA TYR A 180 -1.01 -7.43 -8.30
C TYR A 180 0.39 -8.03 -8.28
N ARG A 181 0.71 -8.99 -9.17
CA ARG A 181 2.06 -9.58 -9.23
C ARG A 181 3.00 -8.59 -9.90
N ILE A 182 4.12 -8.30 -9.23
CA ILE A 182 5.19 -7.40 -9.67
C ILE A 182 6.41 -8.24 -10.01
#